data_AF-A0AAD5ELH7-F1
#
_entry.id   AF-A0AAD5ELH7-F1
#
_cell.length_a   1.000
_cell.length_b   1.000
_cell.length_c   1.000
_cell.angle_alpha   90.00
_cell.angle_beta   90.00
_cell.angle_gamma   90.00
#
_symmetry.space_group_name_H-M   'P 1'
#
loop_
_entity.id
_entity.type
_entity.pdbx_description
1 polymer ?
#
loop_
_entity_poly.entity_id
_entity_poly.type
_entity_poly.pdbx_seq_one_letter_code
_entity_poly.pdbx_strand_id
1 'polypeptide(L)'
;MKTWAHPSPQLTKLDAFRRHVNLKYDLALVNYEQLHMWSVDETELFYREIWDFCGVVYSAPPSRAVSDGSSMWPRPEWYPGARLNFTENLLAVGLATHPDKIAVSACREAGTQWNHLTWKQLECEVARRHDKLSRGGADSARLCQHWRHLLFHIAGDGGQWDCRFPNVWCHGDFISRNAKTKGYLIHGRSDGVLNPGGVRFGTAEIYDVVSRFAEVDDSIAVGQRRPQDQEEQVLLFVKTRKGATFDEALESKIRYAIKTLLSPRHVPAHILHVRDIPYTMSGKKVEKAVRSVVTRERVQNVGAISNAECLKEYEKYAGLPATTWVAKL
;
A
#
# COMPACT_ATOMS: atom_id res chain seq x y z
N MET A 1 33.61 -16.32 -1.51
CA MET A 1 32.79 -15.38 -0.70
C MET A 1 31.76 -16.22 0.04
N LYS A 2 31.79 -16.28 1.38
CA LYS A 2 30.85 -17.13 2.15
C LYS A 2 29.52 -16.38 2.25
N THR A 3 28.49 -16.86 1.56
CA THR A 3 27.13 -16.32 1.71
C THR A 3 26.63 -16.59 3.13
N TRP A 4 25.73 -15.73 3.63
CA TRP A 4 25.16 -15.88 4.96
C TRP A 4 24.46 -17.24 5.11
N ALA A 5 24.63 -17.90 6.26
CA ALA A 5 23.97 -19.16 6.60
C ALA A 5 23.23 -19.02 7.93
N HIS A 6 22.04 -19.61 8.02
CA HIS A 6 21.26 -19.61 9.24
C HIS A 6 22.02 -20.36 10.35
N PRO A 7 22.08 -19.84 11.61
CA PRO A 7 22.83 -20.48 12.70
C PRO A 7 22.28 -21.86 13.11
N SER A 8 21.04 -22.16 12.75
CA SER A 8 20.41 -23.48 12.97
C SER A 8 19.61 -23.90 11.75
N PRO A 9 20.24 -24.39 10.66
CA PRO A 9 19.55 -24.73 9.42
C PRO A 9 18.42 -25.76 9.60
N GLN A 10 18.57 -26.67 10.57
CA GLN A 10 17.64 -27.76 10.85
C GLN A 10 16.29 -27.30 11.42
N LEU A 11 16.24 -26.07 11.96
CA LEU A 11 15.03 -25.47 12.51
C LEU A 11 14.24 -24.66 11.46
N THR A 12 14.76 -24.56 10.23
CA THR A 12 14.10 -23.81 9.16
C THR A 12 12.94 -24.60 8.59
N LYS A 13 11.92 -23.89 8.09
CA LYS A 13 10.80 -24.52 7.37
C LYS A 13 11.27 -25.28 6.12
N LEU A 14 12.35 -24.83 5.50
CA LEU A 14 12.93 -25.49 4.33
C LEU A 14 13.56 -26.85 4.69
N ASP A 15 14.26 -26.94 5.82
CA ASP A 15 14.77 -28.23 6.29
C ASP A 15 13.64 -29.16 6.77
N ALA A 16 12.60 -28.59 7.40
CA ALA A 16 11.39 -29.35 7.72
C ALA A 16 10.73 -29.93 6.45
N PHE A 17 10.66 -29.15 5.36
CA PHE A 17 10.18 -29.62 4.07
C PHE A 17 11.08 -30.72 3.48
N ARG A 18 12.40 -30.55 3.51
CA ARG A 18 13.37 -31.58 3.08
C ARG A 18 13.13 -32.92 3.80
N ARG A 19 12.96 -32.87 5.12
CA ARG A 19 12.70 -34.07 5.93
C ARG A 19 11.32 -34.68 5.63
N HIS A 20 10.31 -33.86 5.37
CA HIS A 20 8.98 -34.30 4.93
C HIS A 20 9.05 -35.08 3.61
N VAL A 21 9.72 -34.54 2.58
CA VAL A 21 9.83 -35.24 1.29
C VAL A 21 10.71 -36.48 1.36
N ASN A 22 11.79 -36.46 2.16
CA ASN A 22 12.58 -37.66 2.43
C ASN A 22 11.74 -38.78 3.03
N LEU A 23 10.91 -38.45 4.03
CA LEU A 23 10.05 -39.44 4.68
C LEU A 23 8.96 -39.95 3.73
N LYS A 24 8.33 -39.06 2.96
CA LYS A 24 7.19 -39.40 2.09
C LYS A 24 7.60 -40.19 0.84
N TYR A 25 8.78 -39.91 0.30
CA TYR A 25 9.26 -40.48 -0.96
C TYR A 25 10.47 -41.41 -0.80
N ASP A 26 10.85 -41.75 0.44
CA ASP A 26 12.02 -42.58 0.76
C ASP A 26 13.32 -42.05 0.12
N LEU A 27 13.52 -40.72 0.21
CA LEU A 27 14.70 -40.05 -0.35
C LEU A 27 15.78 -39.85 0.71
N ALA A 28 17.02 -39.75 0.24
CA ALA A 28 18.21 -39.51 1.08
C ALA A 28 18.80 -38.10 0.87
N LEU A 29 17.96 -37.07 0.72
CA LEU A 29 18.45 -35.70 0.53
C LEU A 29 19.05 -35.18 1.83
N VAL A 30 20.32 -34.81 1.85
CA VAL A 30 21.10 -34.42 3.04
C VAL A 30 21.17 -32.90 3.20
N ASN A 31 21.16 -32.15 2.10
CA ASN A 31 21.40 -30.70 2.10
C ASN A 31 20.46 -29.95 1.14
N TYR A 32 20.58 -28.62 1.13
CA TYR A 32 19.81 -27.74 0.25
C TYR A 32 20.07 -28.01 -1.23
N GLU A 33 21.31 -28.26 -1.61
CA GLU A 33 21.70 -28.47 -3.02
C GLU A 33 21.01 -29.70 -3.61
N GLN A 34 20.96 -30.80 -2.85
CA GLN A 34 20.26 -32.01 -3.25
C GLN A 34 18.74 -31.80 -3.30
N LEU A 35 18.17 -31.05 -2.36
CA LEU A 35 16.76 -30.66 -2.43
C LEU A 35 16.46 -29.80 -3.66
N HIS A 36 17.36 -28.87 -3.99
CA HIS A 36 17.24 -28.01 -5.16
C HIS A 36 17.32 -28.82 -6.45
N MET A 37 18.31 -29.72 -6.58
CA MET A 37 18.41 -30.63 -7.72
C MET A 37 17.11 -31.45 -7.89
N TRP A 38 16.63 -32.06 -6.81
CA TRP A 38 15.36 -32.80 -6.83
C TRP A 38 14.18 -31.92 -7.24
N SER A 39 14.12 -30.65 -6.80
CA SER A 39 13.05 -29.72 -7.19
C SER A 39 13.03 -29.38 -8.68
N VAL A 40 14.18 -29.48 -9.36
CA VAL A 40 14.32 -29.26 -10.80
C VAL A 40 14.00 -30.54 -11.56
N ASP A 41 14.59 -31.66 -11.13
CA ASP A 41 14.41 -32.97 -11.75
C ASP A 41 12.94 -33.43 -11.67
N GLU A 42 12.29 -33.21 -10.53
CA GLU A 42 10.92 -33.64 -10.22
C GLU A 42 9.99 -32.45 -9.99
N THR A 43 9.95 -31.50 -10.95
CA THR A 43 9.24 -30.22 -10.81
C THR A 43 7.75 -30.38 -10.43
N GLU A 44 6.99 -31.25 -11.11
CA GLU A 44 5.57 -31.44 -10.81
C GLU A 44 5.35 -31.96 -9.39
N LEU A 45 6.14 -32.96 -9.01
CA LEU A 45 6.06 -33.59 -7.70
C LEU A 45 6.43 -32.60 -6.60
N PHE A 46 7.51 -31.85 -6.78
CA PHE A 46 7.97 -30.84 -5.85
C PHE A 46 6.90 -29.79 -5.57
N TYR A 47 6.31 -29.19 -6.61
CA TYR A 47 5.33 -28.14 -6.42
C TYR A 47 3.99 -28.67 -5.89
N ARG A 48 3.62 -29.91 -6.21
CA ARG A 48 2.48 -30.57 -5.56
C ARG A 48 2.72 -30.73 -4.06
N GLU A 49 3.91 -31.13 -3.64
CA GLU A 49 4.25 -31.21 -2.22
C GLU A 49 4.32 -29.86 -1.53
N ILE A 50 4.80 -28.83 -2.22
CA ILE A 50 4.81 -27.47 -1.66
C ILE A 50 3.39 -27.00 -1.35
N TRP A 51 2.44 -27.26 -2.26
CA TRP A 51 1.03 -26.94 -2.05
C TRP A 51 0.47 -27.57 -0.77
N ASP A 52 0.69 -28.88 -0.61
CA ASP A 52 0.20 -29.63 0.54
C ASP A 52 0.93 -29.24 1.83
N PHE A 53 2.26 -29.12 1.78
CA PHE A 53 3.09 -28.80 2.94
C PHE A 53 2.82 -27.39 3.48
N CYS A 54 2.49 -26.45 2.59
CA CYS A 54 2.10 -25.10 2.99
C CYS A 54 0.67 -25.04 3.56
N GLY A 55 -0.13 -26.09 3.38
CA GLY A 55 -1.51 -26.14 3.84
C GLY A 55 -2.39 -25.13 3.11
N VAL A 56 -2.21 -24.99 1.80
CA VAL A 56 -3.02 -24.08 0.98
C VAL A 56 -4.49 -24.47 1.10
N VAL A 57 -5.33 -23.50 1.44
CA VAL A 57 -6.79 -23.66 1.52
C VAL A 57 -7.37 -23.46 0.12
N TYR A 58 -8.19 -24.40 -0.34
CA TYR A 58 -8.79 -24.36 -1.67
C TYR A 58 -10.19 -25.00 -1.67
N SER A 59 -11.01 -24.58 -2.63
CA SER A 59 -12.38 -25.06 -2.86
C SER A 59 -12.46 -26.07 -4.00
N ALA A 60 -11.53 -26.02 -4.96
CA ALA A 60 -11.35 -27.05 -5.99
C ALA A 60 -9.87 -27.41 -6.06
N PRO A 61 -9.51 -28.70 -6.02
CA PRO A 61 -8.12 -29.12 -6.07
C PRO A 61 -7.50 -28.92 -7.47
N PRO A 62 -6.18 -28.68 -7.55
CA PRO A 62 -5.47 -28.75 -8.83
C PRO A 62 -5.49 -30.17 -9.41
N SER A 63 -5.60 -30.28 -10.73
CA SER A 63 -5.43 -31.54 -11.44
C SER A 63 -3.96 -32.00 -11.54
N ARG A 64 -3.03 -31.06 -11.49
CA ARG A 64 -1.56 -31.23 -11.44
C ARG A 64 -0.91 -29.95 -10.95
N ALA A 65 0.36 -29.97 -10.54
CA ALA A 65 1.05 -28.75 -10.12
C ALA A 65 1.48 -27.85 -11.28
N VAL A 66 1.98 -28.44 -12.37
CA VAL A 66 2.44 -27.72 -13.57
C VAL A 66 2.08 -28.49 -14.84
N SER A 67 1.70 -27.80 -15.91
CA SER A 67 1.34 -28.43 -17.20
C SER A 67 2.53 -29.05 -17.93
N ASP A 68 3.66 -28.35 -17.93
CA ASP A 68 4.95 -28.75 -18.49
C ASP A 68 6.08 -28.22 -17.59
N GLY A 69 6.78 -29.13 -16.90
CA GLY A 69 7.89 -28.78 -16.00
C GLY A 69 9.25 -28.68 -16.70
N SER A 70 9.33 -28.99 -18.01
CA SER A 70 10.61 -29.08 -18.73
C SER A 70 11.16 -27.73 -19.16
N SER A 71 10.31 -26.71 -19.32
CA SER A 71 10.70 -25.35 -19.64
C SER A 71 9.82 -24.33 -18.90
N MET A 72 10.47 -23.30 -18.35
CA MET A 72 9.78 -22.14 -17.77
C MET A 72 9.35 -21.12 -18.85
N TRP A 73 9.71 -21.36 -20.12
CA TRP A 73 9.34 -20.52 -21.25
C TRP A 73 8.89 -21.34 -22.47
N PRO A 74 7.70 -21.07 -23.06
CA PRO A 74 6.67 -20.15 -22.57
C PRO A 74 6.17 -20.55 -21.17
N ARG A 75 5.63 -19.59 -20.41
CA ARG A 75 5.22 -19.83 -19.02
C ARG A 75 4.25 -21.02 -18.95
N PRO A 76 4.58 -22.09 -18.22
CA PRO A 76 3.67 -23.22 -18.08
C PRO A 76 2.46 -22.84 -17.22
N GLU A 77 1.36 -23.55 -17.40
CA GLU A 77 0.18 -23.37 -16.58
C GLU A 77 0.40 -24.04 -15.22
N TRP A 78 0.15 -23.30 -14.14
CA TRP A 78 0.35 -23.75 -12.78
C TRP A 78 -0.99 -24.05 -12.12
N TYR A 79 -1.09 -25.20 -11.46
CA TYR A 79 -2.27 -25.65 -10.72
C TYR A 79 -3.58 -25.61 -11.52
N PRO A 80 -3.63 -26.13 -12.77
CA PRO A 80 -4.83 -26.11 -13.58
C PRO A 80 -6.00 -26.79 -12.87
N GLY A 81 -7.14 -26.10 -12.86
CA GLY A 81 -8.38 -26.54 -12.20
C GLY A 81 -8.48 -26.15 -10.72
N ALA A 82 -7.40 -25.67 -10.10
CA ALA A 82 -7.46 -25.21 -8.72
C ALA A 82 -8.32 -23.95 -8.59
N ARG A 83 -9.14 -23.91 -7.54
CA ARG A 83 -9.86 -22.71 -7.11
C ARG A 83 -9.54 -22.44 -5.66
N LEU A 84 -8.92 -21.32 -5.38
CA LEU A 84 -8.64 -20.85 -4.04
C LEU A 84 -9.09 -19.40 -3.87
N ASN A 85 -9.23 -19.00 -2.61
CA ASN A 85 -9.41 -17.61 -2.26
C ASN A 85 -8.13 -17.10 -1.58
N PHE A 86 -7.53 -16.05 -2.14
CA PHE A 86 -6.29 -15.50 -1.61
C PHE A 86 -6.48 -14.91 -0.20
N THR A 87 -7.62 -14.25 0.07
CA THR A 87 -7.95 -13.75 1.42
C THR A 87 -7.99 -14.86 2.45
N GLU A 88 -8.70 -15.94 2.11
CA GLU A 88 -8.90 -17.08 3.00
C GLU A 88 -7.56 -17.66 3.43
N ASN A 89 -6.63 -17.83 2.49
CA ASN A 89 -5.27 -18.29 2.77
C ASN A 89 -4.47 -17.33 3.66
N LEU A 90 -4.63 -16.01 3.48
CA LEU A 90 -3.98 -15.02 4.33
C LEU A 90 -4.52 -15.02 5.77
N LEU A 91 -5.82 -15.25 5.94
CA LEU A 91 -6.47 -15.25 7.25
C LEU A 91 -6.38 -16.60 7.96
N ALA A 92 -6.25 -17.70 7.21
CA ALA A 92 -6.36 -19.08 7.70
C ALA A 92 -5.49 -19.35 8.93
N VAL A 93 -4.21 -18.95 8.91
CA VAL A 93 -3.29 -19.20 10.03
C VAL A 93 -3.72 -18.43 11.29
N GLY A 94 -4.07 -17.15 11.13
CA GLY A 94 -4.49 -16.31 12.24
C GLY A 94 -5.82 -16.76 12.84
N LEU A 95 -6.78 -17.13 11.98
CA LEU A 95 -8.08 -17.68 12.37
C LEU A 95 -7.94 -19.03 13.09
N ALA A 96 -7.12 -19.95 12.57
CA ALA A 96 -6.96 -21.28 13.14
C ALA A 96 -6.23 -21.26 14.49
N THR A 97 -5.25 -20.35 14.66
CA THR A 97 -4.44 -20.31 15.88
C THR A 97 -5.03 -19.40 16.96
N HIS A 98 -5.61 -18.26 16.58
CA HIS A 98 -5.96 -17.19 17.51
C HIS A 98 -7.21 -16.39 17.07
N PRO A 99 -8.39 -17.01 16.94
CA PRO A 99 -9.58 -16.37 16.36
C PRO A 99 -10.03 -15.11 17.11
N ASP A 100 -9.88 -15.10 18.43
CA ASP A 100 -10.32 -14.00 19.30
C ASP A 100 -9.20 -12.97 19.60
N LYS A 101 -7.97 -13.18 19.11
CA LYS A 101 -6.91 -12.17 19.24
C LYS A 101 -7.12 -11.06 18.22
N ILE A 102 -6.71 -9.85 18.61
CA ILE A 102 -6.69 -8.69 17.74
C ILE A 102 -5.78 -8.96 16.54
N ALA A 103 -6.36 -8.94 15.35
CA ALA A 103 -5.66 -9.05 14.07
C ALA A 103 -5.26 -7.67 13.54
N VAL A 104 -6.16 -6.71 13.66
CA VAL A 104 -5.99 -5.36 13.12
C VAL A 104 -6.44 -4.34 14.15
N SER A 105 -5.62 -3.32 14.36
CA SER A 105 -5.98 -2.13 15.11
C SER A 105 -5.90 -0.95 14.15
N ALA A 106 -6.98 -0.19 14.03
CA ALA A 106 -7.01 1.02 13.22
C ALA A 106 -7.38 2.22 14.07
N CYS A 107 -6.81 3.36 13.75
CA CYS A 107 -7.16 4.63 14.34
C CYS A 107 -7.66 5.57 13.24
N ARG A 108 -8.66 6.40 13.52
CA ARG A 108 -9.04 7.50 12.59
C ARG A 108 -7.96 8.59 12.59
N GLU A 109 -7.93 9.41 11.54
CA GLU A 109 -6.98 10.52 11.28
C GLU A 109 -6.70 11.43 12.49
N ALA A 110 -7.66 11.56 13.42
CA ALA A 110 -7.49 12.34 14.65
C ALA A 110 -6.63 11.63 15.75
N GLY A 111 -6.28 10.35 15.60
CA GLY A 111 -5.48 9.59 16.57
C GLY A 111 -6.20 9.21 17.88
N THR A 112 -7.46 9.60 18.05
CA THR A 112 -8.20 9.51 19.32
C THR A 112 -9.16 8.33 19.41
N GLN A 113 -9.52 7.72 18.28
CA GLN A 113 -10.51 6.63 18.24
C GLN A 113 -9.89 5.39 17.60
N TRP A 114 -9.57 4.42 18.46
CA TRP A 114 -9.06 3.11 18.06
C TRP A 114 -10.21 2.12 17.89
N ASN A 115 -10.17 1.36 16.79
CA ASN A 115 -11.04 0.24 16.55
C ASN A 115 -10.18 -1.01 16.36
N HIS A 116 -10.51 -2.08 17.07
CA HIS A 116 -9.79 -3.34 17.05
C HIS A 116 -10.69 -4.42 16.45
N LEU A 117 -10.18 -5.11 15.44
CA LEU A 117 -10.82 -6.29 14.89
C LEU A 117 -10.00 -7.51 15.30
N THR A 118 -10.70 -8.47 15.91
CA THR A 118 -10.19 -9.83 16.07
C THR A 118 -10.09 -10.53 14.71
N TRP A 119 -9.34 -11.62 14.63
CA TRP A 119 -9.25 -12.43 13.40
C TRP A 119 -10.63 -12.86 12.90
N LYS A 120 -11.50 -13.33 13.81
CA LYS A 120 -12.88 -13.73 13.50
C LYS A 120 -13.74 -12.56 13.00
N GLN A 121 -13.63 -11.40 13.64
CA GLN A 121 -14.35 -10.21 13.19
C GLN A 121 -13.85 -9.72 11.83
N LEU A 122 -12.55 -9.79 11.58
CA LEU A 122 -11.95 -9.43 10.30
C LEU A 122 -12.47 -10.32 9.16
N GLU A 123 -12.54 -11.63 9.37
CA GLU A 123 -13.13 -12.58 8.42
C GLU A 123 -14.59 -12.25 8.09
N CYS A 124 -15.41 -12.03 9.11
CA CYS A 124 -16.82 -11.64 8.93
C CYS A 124 -16.95 -10.34 8.12
N GLU A 125 -16.06 -9.39 8.38
CA GLU A 125 -16.07 -8.06 7.77
C GLU A 125 -15.56 -8.07 6.32
N VAL A 126 -14.64 -8.99 5.99
CA VAL A 126 -14.24 -9.36 4.62
C VAL A 126 -15.41 -10.00 3.89
N ALA A 127 -16.00 -11.06 4.45
CA ALA A 127 -17.09 -11.81 3.81
C ALA A 127 -18.28 -10.90 3.48
N ARG A 128 -18.67 -10.04 4.45
CA ARG A 128 -19.73 -9.04 4.26
C ARG A 128 -19.43 -8.05 3.13
N ARG A 129 -18.16 -7.71 2.91
CA ARG A 129 -17.74 -6.82 1.80
C ARG A 129 -17.76 -7.54 0.47
N HIS A 130 -17.25 -8.77 0.44
CA HIS A 130 -17.30 -9.61 -0.75
C HIS A 130 -18.75 -9.78 -1.24
N ASP A 131 -19.69 -10.13 -0.34
CA ASP A 131 -21.11 -10.28 -0.70
C ASP A 131 -21.74 -9.01 -1.29
N LYS A 132 -21.35 -7.84 -0.77
CA LYS A 132 -21.82 -6.55 -1.31
C LYS A 132 -21.26 -6.26 -2.69
N LEU A 133 -20.02 -6.65 -2.96
CA LEU A 133 -19.38 -6.48 -4.27
C LEU A 133 -19.97 -7.47 -5.30
N SER A 134 -20.21 -8.72 -4.90
CA SER A 134 -20.74 -9.76 -5.77
C SER A 134 -22.21 -9.53 -6.17
N ARG A 135 -22.97 -8.77 -5.37
CA ARG A 135 -24.38 -8.43 -5.65
C ARG A 135 -24.58 -7.10 -6.39
N GLY A 136 -23.54 -6.27 -6.53
CA GLY A 136 -23.61 -4.94 -7.14
C GLY A 136 -22.86 -4.87 -8.47
N GLY A 137 -23.57 -5.01 -9.59
CA GLY A 137 -23.04 -4.64 -10.90
C GLY A 137 -22.81 -3.12 -10.97
N ALA A 138 -21.59 -2.72 -11.29
CA ALA A 138 -21.23 -1.36 -11.73
C ALA A 138 -21.61 -0.16 -10.83
N ASP A 139 -21.64 -0.32 -9.50
CA ASP A 139 -21.82 0.82 -8.57
C ASP A 139 -20.75 0.86 -7.47
N SER A 140 -19.51 0.59 -7.86
CA SER A 140 -18.31 0.57 -7.00
C SER A 140 -17.81 1.96 -6.60
N ALA A 141 -18.49 3.05 -7.01
CA ALA A 141 -17.99 4.42 -6.90
C ALA A 141 -18.37 5.16 -5.61
N ARG A 142 -19.28 4.66 -4.76
CA ARG A 142 -19.92 5.49 -3.72
C ARG A 142 -19.51 5.26 -2.28
N LEU A 143 -18.26 4.91 -2.06
CA LEU A 143 -17.93 4.18 -0.85
C LEU A 143 -16.57 4.68 -0.33
N CYS A 144 -16.63 5.71 0.52
CA CYS A 144 -15.49 6.46 1.07
C CYS A 144 -14.85 5.85 2.35
N GLN A 145 -13.52 5.97 2.37
CA GLN A 145 -12.51 6.13 3.44
C GLN A 145 -12.21 5.06 4.52
N HIS A 146 -10.90 4.86 4.68
CA HIS A 146 -10.08 4.15 5.68
C HIS A 146 -9.92 2.62 5.65
N TRP A 147 -10.96 1.81 5.45
CA TRP A 147 -10.79 0.32 5.48
C TRP A 147 -10.61 -0.33 4.11
N ARG A 148 -10.70 0.46 3.04
CA ARG A 148 -11.08 -0.07 1.73
C ARG A 148 -9.92 -0.60 0.92
N HIS A 149 -8.71 -0.04 1.04
CA HIS A 149 -7.60 -0.48 0.20
C HIS A 149 -7.09 -1.87 0.56
N LEU A 150 -6.92 -2.16 1.86
CA LEU A 150 -6.46 -3.45 2.34
C LEU A 150 -7.51 -4.55 2.08
N LEU A 151 -8.78 -4.31 2.45
CA LEU A 151 -9.86 -5.29 2.29
C LEU A 151 -10.33 -5.46 0.83
N PHE A 152 -10.28 -4.43 -0.03
CA PHE A 152 -10.57 -4.61 -1.48
C PHE A 152 -9.48 -5.37 -2.21
N HIS A 153 -8.20 -5.22 -1.85
CA HIS A 153 -7.11 -5.98 -2.48
C HIS A 153 -7.03 -7.41 -1.94
N ILE A 154 -7.35 -7.58 -0.67
CA ILE A 154 -7.49 -8.91 -0.06
C ILE A 154 -8.68 -9.62 -0.74
N ALA A 155 -9.87 -8.99 -0.81
CA ALA A 155 -11.10 -9.60 -1.33
C ALA A 155 -11.30 -9.55 -2.86
N GLY A 156 -10.43 -8.85 -3.59
CA GLY A 156 -10.49 -8.70 -5.04
C GLY A 156 -9.16 -9.11 -5.66
N ASP A 157 -9.17 -10.19 -6.44
CA ASP A 157 -8.05 -10.74 -7.24
C ASP A 157 -7.60 -9.77 -8.37
N GLY A 158 -7.20 -8.56 -8.02
CA GLY A 158 -6.93 -7.48 -8.95
C GLY A 158 -5.64 -6.75 -8.64
N GLY A 159 -4.52 -7.48 -8.61
CA GLY A 159 -3.19 -6.86 -8.55
C GLY A 159 -2.93 -6.06 -9.83
N GLN A 160 -2.96 -4.72 -9.74
CA GLN A 160 -2.44 -3.85 -10.79
C GLN A 160 -0.91 -3.94 -10.78
N TRP A 161 -0.32 -4.39 -11.89
CA TRP A 161 1.12 -4.54 -12.07
C TRP A 161 1.78 -3.16 -12.22
N ASP A 162 2.61 -2.74 -11.26
CA ASP A 162 3.40 -1.51 -11.34
C ASP A 162 4.66 -1.75 -12.18
N CYS A 163 4.86 -0.92 -13.21
CA CYS A 163 5.89 -1.02 -14.24
C CYS A 163 7.32 -0.70 -13.76
N ARG A 164 7.53 -0.37 -12.48
CA ARG A 164 8.86 -0.04 -11.93
C ARG A 164 9.77 -1.24 -11.68
N PHE A 165 9.21 -2.45 -11.53
CA PHE A 165 9.97 -3.69 -11.36
C PHE A 165 9.37 -4.79 -12.24
N PRO A 166 10.09 -5.28 -13.27
CA PRO A 166 9.59 -6.37 -14.10
C PRO A 166 9.25 -7.58 -13.23
N ASN A 167 8.04 -8.11 -13.39
CA ASN A 167 7.57 -9.33 -12.74
C ASN A 167 7.45 -9.28 -11.20
N VAL A 168 7.41 -8.09 -10.59
CA VAL A 168 7.20 -7.94 -9.14
C VAL A 168 5.93 -7.12 -8.88
N TRP A 169 4.97 -7.70 -8.18
CA TRP A 169 3.80 -6.96 -7.70
C TRP A 169 4.21 -6.05 -6.54
N CYS A 170 3.79 -4.79 -6.58
CA CYS A 170 4.02 -3.81 -5.51
C CYS A 170 2.67 -3.24 -5.06
N HIS A 171 2.40 -3.29 -3.75
CA HIS A 171 1.16 -2.74 -3.17
C HIS A 171 1.02 -1.22 -3.40
N GLY A 172 2.15 -0.54 -3.56
CA GLY A 172 2.20 0.89 -3.81
C GLY A 172 1.97 1.75 -2.57
N ASP A 173 2.12 1.20 -1.37
CA ASP A 173 2.05 1.93 -0.09
C ASP A 173 3.43 2.01 0.58
N PHE A 174 3.72 3.15 1.22
CA PHE A 174 4.92 3.36 2.01
C PHE A 174 4.68 2.83 3.43
N ILE A 175 5.45 1.82 3.84
CA ILE A 175 5.27 1.13 5.12
C ILE A 175 6.57 1.14 5.92
N SER A 176 6.45 1.27 7.25
CA SER A 176 7.55 0.97 8.17
C SER A 176 7.18 -0.23 9.04
N ARG A 177 8.18 -1.03 9.42
CA ARG A 177 8.01 -2.16 10.34
C ARG A 177 8.67 -1.81 11.66
N ASN A 178 7.90 -1.87 12.75
CA ASN A 178 8.45 -1.69 14.08
C ASN A 178 9.35 -2.87 14.44
N ALA A 179 10.61 -2.61 14.78
CA ALA A 179 11.60 -3.65 15.05
C ALA A 179 11.27 -4.51 16.28
N LYS A 180 10.54 -3.97 17.27
CA LYS A 180 10.19 -4.63 18.53
C LYS A 180 8.86 -5.38 18.42
N THR A 181 7.79 -4.66 18.09
CA THR A 181 6.44 -5.24 18.03
C THR A 181 6.17 -6.03 16.76
N LYS A 182 7.04 -5.89 15.75
CA LYS A 182 6.91 -6.46 14.40
C LYS A 182 5.66 -6.00 13.64
N GLY A 183 4.90 -5.05 14.19
CA GLY A 183 3.76 -4.42 13.54
C GLY A 183 4.20 -3.53 12.38
N TYR A 184 3.30 -3.32 11.43
CA TYR A 184 3.50 -2.49 10.25
C TYR A 184 2.68 -1.21 10.38
N LEU A 185 3.30 -0.07 10.09
CA LEU A 185 2.66 1.24 10.01
C LEU A 185 2.63 1.66 8.54
N ILE A 186 1.44 1.99 8.03
CA ILE A 186 1.25 2.49 6.66
C ILE A 186 1.27 4.02 6.72
N HIS A 187 2.26 4.63 6.09
CA HIS A 187 2.45 6.09 6.03
C HIS A 187 1.67 6.75 4.89
N GLY A 188 1.08 5.95 3.99
CA GLY A 188 0.32 6.42 2.84
C GLY A 188 0.80 5.79 1.53
N ARG A 189 0.43 6.43 0.41
CA ARG A 189 0.76 5.98 -0.94
C ARG A 189 2.25 6.20 -1.25
N SER A 190 2.93 5.18 -1.77
CA SER A 190 4.34 5.25 -2.19
C SER A 190 4.57 6.20 -3.37
N ASP A 191 3.55 6.43 -4.18
CA ASP A 191 3.54 7.41 -5.27
C ASP A 191 3.35 8.86 -4.79
N GLY A 192 2.85 9.04 -3.57
CA GLY A 192 2.68 10.34 -2.90
C GLY A 192 3.80 10.68 -1.90
N VAL A 193 4.94 9.97 -1.92
CA VAL A 193 6.06 10.29 -1.02
C VAL A 193 6.68 11.63 -1.41
N LEU A 194 6.75 12.52 -0.42
CA LEU A 194 7.43 13.81 -0.53
C LEU A 194 8.89 13.64 -0.10
N ASN A 195 9.81 14.28 -0.80
CA ASN A 195 11.24 14.21 -0.53
C ASN A 195 11.94 15.59 -0.54
N PRO A 196 11.48 16.58 0.25
CA PRO A 196 12.19 17.85 0.36
C PRO A 196 13.51 17.70 1.13
N GLY A 197 14.60 18.27 0.61
CA GLY A 197 15.92 18.25 1.26
C GLY A 197 16.43 16.84 1.61
N GLY A 198 16.01 15.81 0.87
CA GLY A 198 16.38 14.41 1.11
C GLY A 198 15.63 13.70 2.24
N VAL A 199 14.59 14.32 2.82
CA VAL A 199 13.74 13.69 3.85
C VAL A 199 12.47 13.14 3.24
N ARG A 200 12.26 11.83 3.38
CA ARG A 200 11.07 11.14 2.88
C ARG A 200 9.99 11.06 3.95
N PHE A 201 8.81 11.56 3.63
CA PHE A 201 7.60 11.38 4.45
C PHE A 201 6.34 11.30 3.58
N GLY A 202 5.28 10.72 4.13
CA GLY A 202 4.00 10.58 3.44
C GLY A 202 3.11 11.82 3.57
N THR A 203 2.29 12.10 2.56
CA THR A 203 1.31 13.20 2.61
C THR A 203 0.26 13.01 3.71
N ALA A 204 -0.05 11.75 4.09
CA ALA A 204 -1.00 11.43 5.15
C ALA A 204 -0.60 12.04 6.50
N GLU A 205 0.70 12.10 6.82
CA GLU A 205 1.18 12.70 8.07
C GLU A 205 0.81 14.19 8.15
N ILE A 206 0.89 14.92 7.03
CA ILE A 206 0.44 16.32 6.95
C ILE A 206 -1.08 16.41 7.06
N TYR A 207 -1.83 15.52 6.37
CA TYR A 207 -3.29 15.52 6.41
C TYR A 207 -3.84 15.28 7.82
N ASP A 208 -3.21 14.39 8.60
CA ASP A 208 -3.60 14.09 9.98
C ASP A 208 -3.45 15.30 10.92
N VAL A 209 -2.51 16.22 10.63
CA VAL A 209 -2.38 17.47 11.37
C VAL A 209 -3.39 18.51 10.89
N VAL A 210 -3.50 18.68 9.58
CA VAL A 210 -4.33 19.74 8.95
C VAL A 210 -5.83 19.48 9.14
N SER A 211 -6.26 18.21 9.16
CA SER A 211 -7.66 17.81 9.38
C SER A 211 -8.18 18.15 10.78
N ARG A 212 -7.31 18.49 11.74
CA ARG A 212 -7.69 18.85 13.12
C ARG A 212 -8.22 20.27 13.25
N PHE A 213 -7.99 21.12 12.24
CA PHE A 213 -8.45 22.50 12.24
C PHE A 213 -9.93 22.56 11.83
N ALA A 214 -10.77 23.16 12.66
CA ALA A 214 -12.21 23.25 12.41
C ALA A 214 -12.54 24.07 11.15
N GLU A 215 -11.69 25.04 10.84
CA GLU A 215 -11.77 25.93 9.69
C GLU A 215 -11.49 25.22 8.35
N VAL A 216 -10.78 24.09 8.39
CA VAL A 216 -10.37 23.32 7.20
C VAL A 216 -11.44 22.29 6.84
N ASP A 217 -11.88 22.32 5.59
CA ASP A 217 -12.76 21.31 5.00
C ASP A 217 -11.95 20.15 4.46
N ASP A 218 -10.93 20.44 3.62
CA ASP A 218 -9.99 19.44 3.15
C ASP A 218 -8.64 20.06 2.73
N SER A 219 -7.65 19.22 2.46
CA SER A 219 -6.32 19.62 2.00
C SER A 219 -5.66 18.60 1.07
N ILE A 220 -4.74 19.06 0.23
CA ILE A 220 -3.89 18.22 -0.61
C ILE A 220 -2.46 18.76 -0.63
N ALA A 221 -1.48 17.87 -0.45
CA ALA A 221 -0.07 18.18 -0.41
C ALA A 221 0.62 17.52 -1.61
N VAL A 222 1.49 18.27 -2.29
CA VAL A 222 2.25 17.77 -3.44
C VAL A 222 3.69 18.27 -3.43
N GLY A 223 4.57 17.44 -3.96
CA GLY A 223 5.95 17.82 -4.24
C GLY A 223 6.04 18.54 -5.58
N GLN A 224 6.64 19.72 -5.60
CA GLN A 224 6.98 20.45 -6.81
C GLN A 224 8.50 20.39 -7.00
N ARG A 225 8.93 19.80 -8.12
CA ARG A 225 10.32 19.81 -8.56
C ARG A 225 10.36 20.05 -10.06
N ARG A 226 10.84 21.21 -10.48
CA ARG A 226 11.01 21.58 -11.89
C ARG A 226 12.46 21.32 -12.31
N PRO A 227 12.77 21.27 -13.63
CA PRO A 227 14.14 21.04 -14.11
C PRO A 227 15.17 22.05 -13.56
N GLN A 228 14.75 23.29 -13.29
CA GLN A 228 15.57 24.33 -12.69
C GLN A 228 15.69 24.27 -11.17
N ASP A 229 14.85 23.48 -10.49
CA ASP A 229 14.86 23.40 -9.03
C ASP A 229 15.88 22.35 -8.58
N GLN A 230 16.78 22.71 -7.66
CA GLN A 230 17.75 21.78 -7.10
C GLN A 230 17.09 20.70 -6.24
N GLU A 231 16.05 21.09 -5.48
CA GLU A 231 15.33 20.23 -4.54
C GLU A 231 13.83 20.24 -4.80
N GLU A 232 13.14 19.22 -4.31
CA GLU A 232 11.67 19.20 -4.27
C GLU A 232 11.17 20.11 -3.14
N GLN A 233 10.23 20.99 -3.42
CA GLN A 233 9.52 21.75 -2.39
C GLN A 233 8.10 21.22 -2.21
N VAL A 234 7.59 21.28 -0.98
CA VAL A 234 6.23 20.81 -0.66
C VAL A 234 5.27 21.98 -0.71
N LEU A 235 4.19 21.83 -1.48
CA LEU A 235 3.06 22.75 -1.55
C LEU A 235 1.87 22.09 -0.85
N LEU A 236 1.27 22.78 0.12
CA LEU A 236 0.04 22.37 0.78
C LEU A 236 -1.09 23.28 0.34
N PHE A 237 -2.12 22.72 -0.27
CA PHE A 237 -3.33 23.42 -0.64
C PHE A 237 -4.44 23.11 0.36
N VAL A 238 -5.13 24.15 0.82
CA VAL A 238 -6.15 24.07 1.87
C VAL A 238 -7.46 24.62 1.33
N LYS A 239 -8.51 23.81 1.44
CA LYS A 239 -9.90 24.18 1.20
C LYS A 239 -10.55 24.47 2.55
N THR A 240 -11.09 25.67 2.73
CA THR A 240 -11.79 26.05 3.96
C THR A 240 -13.26 25.67 3.93
N ARG A 241 -13.87 25.48 5.10
CA ARG A 241 -15.32 25.27 5.23
C ARG A 241 -16.09 26.52 4.79
N LYS A 242 -17.35 26.34 4.40
CA LYS A 242 -18.25 27.46 4.07
C LYS A 242 -18.32 28.44 5.25
N GLY A 243 -17.97 29.71 4.99
CA GLY A 243 -17.96 30.78 6.00
C GLY A 243 -16.64 30.94 6.76
N ALA A 244 -15.67 30.04 6.59
CA ALA A 244 -14.33 30.19 7.14
C ALA A 244 -13.39 30.88 6.13
N THR A 245 -12.63 31.87 6.61
CA THR A 245 -11.64 32.60 5.84
C THR A 245 -10.25 31.99 6.04
N PHE A 246 -9.47 31.88 4.96
CA PHE A 246 -8.06 31.56 5.05
C PHE A 246 -7.26 32.86 5.21
N ASP A 247 -6.74 33.09 6.42
CA ASP A 247 -5.93 34.26 6.78
C ASP A 247 -4.51 33.87 7.22
N GLU A 248 -3.64 34.86 7.39
CA GLU A 248 -2.25 34.66 7.84
C GLU A 248 -2.19 34.00 9.23
N ALA A 249 -3.21 34.21 10.07
CA ALA A 249 -3.31 33.62 11.39
C ALA A 249 -3.54 32.10 11.30
N LEU A 250 -4.46 31.64 10.46
CA LEU A 250 -4.71 30.23 10.20
C LEU A 250 -3.49 29.57 9.55
N GLU A 251 -2.87 30.23 8.58
CA GLU A 251 -1.64 29.74 7.95
C GLU A 251 -0.53 29.51 9.00
N SER A 252 -0.30 30.50 9.86
CA SER A 252 0.71 30.44 10.92
C SER A 252 0.41 29.33 11.93
N LYS A 253 -0.86 29.14 12.31
CA LYS A 253 -1.29 28.04 13.18
C LYS A 253 -1.02 26.67 12.55
N ILE A 254 -1.34 26.50 11.25
CA ILE A 254 -1.08 25.25 10.53
C ILE A 254 0.43 24.97 10.49
N ARG A 255 1.25 25.96 10.12
CA ARG A 255 2.73 25.82 10.11
C ARG A 255 3.26 25.41 11.49
N TYR A 256 2.78 26.06 12.54
CA TYR A 256 3.18 25.77 13.92
C TYR A 256 2.77 24.37 14.37
N ALA A 257 1.55 23.93 14.04
CA ALA A 257 1.08 22.58 14.37
C ALA A 257 1.88 21.50 13.66
N ILE A 258 2.15 21.66 12.36
CA ILE A 258 2.97 20.72 11.58
C ILE A 258 4.39 20.64 12.16
N LYS A 259 4.99 21.80 12.47
CA LYS A 259 6.32 21.85 13.09
C LYS A 259 6.39 21.13 14.43
N THR A 260 5.37 21.32 15.27
CA THR A 260 5.34 20.82 16.66
C THR A 260 4.95 19.34 16.76
N LEU A 261 3.95 18.90 15.98
CA LEU A 261 3.44 17.53 16.05
C LEU A 261 4.25 16.54 15.21
N LEU A 262 4.88 17.00 14.13
CA LEU A 262 5.73 16.18 13.27
C LEU A 262 7.18 16.61 13.46
N SER A 263 7.68 17.49 12.58
CA SER A 263 9.00 18.09 12.72
C SER A 263 9.10 19.36 11.87
N PRO A 264 10.11 20.22 12.09
CA PRO A 264 10.39 21.35 11.20
C PRO A 264 10.54 20.96 9.73
N ARG A 265 10.90 19.69 9.47
CA ARG A 265 11.08 19.17 8.11
C ARG A 265 9.76 18.82 7.39
N HIS A 266 8.65 18.73 8.11
CA HIS A 266 7.34 18.47 7.52
C HIS A 266 6.64 19.76 7.08
N VAL A 267 7.17 20.94 7.46
CA VAL A 267 6.54 22.22 7.19
C VAL A 267 6.59 22.52 5.68
N PRO A 268 5.44 22.66 5.00
CA PRO A 268 5.40 23.00 3.59
C PRO A 268 6.07 24.35 3.31
N ALA A 269 6.70 24.50 2.14
CA ALA A 269 7.25 25.78 1.70
C ALA A 269 6.12 26.81 1.57
N HIS A 270 5.04 26.40 0.89
CA HIS A 270 3.86 27.23 0.67
C HIS A 270 2.60 26.52 1.19
N ILE A 271 1.77 27.27 1.93
CA ILE A 271 0.43 26.84 2.32
C ILE A 271 -0.56 27.81 1.68
N LEU A 272 -1.45 27.30 0.83
CA LEU A 272 -2.19 28.10 -0.13
C LEU A 272 -3.68 27.77 -0.07
N HIS A 273 -4.52 28.79 -0.15
CA HIS A 273 -5.97 28.61 -0.25
C HIS A 273 -6.41 28.23 -1.65
N VAL A 274 -7.31 27.25 -1.77
CA VAL A 274 -7.95 26.83 -3.02
C VAL A 274 -9.45 26.66 -2.84
N ARG A 275 -10.20 26.80 -3.93
CA ARG A 275 -11.67 26.67 -3.90
C ARG A 275 -12.10 25.21 -3.77
N ASP A 276 -11.39 24.30 -4.43
CA ASP A 276 -11.73 22.89 -4.40
C ASP A 276 -10.50 21.99 -4.62
N ILE A 277 -10.62 20.73 -4.19
CA ILE A 277 -9.59 19.69 -4.30
C ILE A 277 -10.01 18.70 -5.40
N PRO A 278 -9.13 18.28 -6.33
CA PRO A 278 -9.51 17.33 -7.38
C PRO A 278 -9.70 15.92 -6.83
N TYR A 279 -10.83 15.30 -7.20
CA TYR A 279 -11.15 13.93 -6.84
C TYR A 279 -11.37 13.04 -8.07
N THR A 280 -11.14 11.74 -7.92
CA THR A 280 -11.63 10.74 -8.86
C THR A 280 -13.15 10.61 -8.75
N MET A 281 -13.79 9.95 -9.73
CA MET A 281 -15.21 9.54 -9.62
C MET A 281 -15.51 8.71 -8.35
N SER A 282 -14.50 8.06 -7.79
CA SER A 282 -14.58 7.28 -6.55
C SER A 282 -14.26 8.08 -5.27
N GLY A 283 -14.09 9.40 -5.37
CA GLY A 283 -13.87 10.30 -4.23
C GLY A 283 -12.45 10.29 -3.69
N LYS A 284 -11.45 9.83 -4.44
CA LYS A 284 -10.03 9.85 -4.02
C LYS A 284 -9.34 11.12 -4.47
N LYS A 285 -8.57 11.75 -3.60
CA LYS A 285 -7.71 12.90 -3.94
C LYS A 285 -6.74 12.52 -5.05
N VAL A 286 -6.57 13.40 -6.04
CA VAL A 286 -5.72 13.14 -7.21
C VAL A 286 -4.41 13.94 -7.12
N GLU A 287 -3.54 13.55 -6.16
CA GLU A 287 -2.25 14.22 -5.91
C GLU A 287 -1.38 14.30 -7.18
N LYS A 288 -1.35 13.23 -7.97
CA LYS A 288 -0.57 13.16 -9.22
C LYS A 288 -1.01 14.22 -10.24
N ALA A 289 -2.31 14.50 -10.35
CA ALA A 289 -2.81 15.50 -11.28
C ALA A 289 -2.39 16.91 -10.84
N VAL A 290 -2.55 17.22 -9.55
CA VAL A 290 -2.10 18.51 -8.99
C VAL A 290 -0.59 18.67 -9.14
N ARG A 291 0.19 17.63 -8.85
CA ARG A 291 1.64 17.60 -9.04
C ARG A 291 2.01 17.96 -10.48
N SER A 292 1.42 17.28 -11.47
CA SER A 292 1.70 17.57 -12.88
C SER A 292 1.35 19.01 -13.26
N VAL A 293 0.24 19.56 -12.77
CA VAL A 293 -0.13 20.97 -13.03
C VAL A 293 0.92 21.93 -12.47
N VAL A 294 1.32 21.76 -11.20
CA VAL A 294 2.27 22.67 -10.57
C VAL A 294 3.71 22.51 -11.10
N THR A 295 4.07 21.37 -11.70
CA THR A 295 5.36 21.18 -12.38
C THR A 295 5.35 21.53 -13.87
N ARG A 296 4.20 21.98 -14.42
CA ARG A 296 3.97 22.23 -15.86
C ARG A 296 4.11 20.99 -16.75
N GLU A 297 3.78 19.83 -16.21
CA GLU A 297 3.67 18.57 -16.93
C GLU A 297 2.24 18.34 -17.45
N ARG A 298 2.11 17.47 -18.45
CA ARG A 298 0.81 17.07 -18.98
C ARG A 298 0.09 16.15 -17.99
N VAL A 299 -1.10 16.56 -17.54
CA VAL A 299 -1.97 15.72 -16.71
C VAL A 299 -2.47 14.51 -17.52
N GLN A 300 -2.18 13.31 -17.03
CA GLN A 300 -2.70 12.07 -17.60
C GLN A 300 -4.11 11.78 -17.05
N ASN A 301 -4.97 11.15 -17.87
CA ASN A 301 -6.28 10.64 -17.46
C ASN A 301 -7.25 11.68 -16.85
N VAL A 302 -7.33 12.88 -17.45
CA VAL A 302 -8.24 13.96 -17.00
C VAL A 302 -9.70 13.50 -16.92
N GLY A 303 -10.15 12.61 -17.81
CA GLY A 303 -11.52 12.08 -17.82
C GLY A 303 -11.91 11.24 -16.60
N ALA A 304 -10.95 10.83 -15.76
CA ALA A 304 -11.21 10.10 -14.52
C ALA A 304 -11.44 11.03 -13.31
N ILE A 305 -11.26 12.35 -13.46
CA ILE A 305 -11.35 13.36 -12.41
C ILE A 305 -12.76 13.98 -12.43
N SER A 306 -13.48 13.92 -11.31
CA SER A 306 -14.88 14.36 -11.21
C SER A 306 -15.07 15.85 -11.39
N ASN A 307 -14.10 16.63 -10.92
CA ASN A 307 -14.09 18.09 -10.91
C ASN A 307 -12.80 18.61 -11.58
N ALA A 308 -12.51 18.11 -12.79
CA ALA A 308 -11.28 18.42 -13.52
C ALA A 308 -11.07 19.93 -13.75
N GLU A 309 -12.13 20.73 -13.78
CA GLU A 309 -12.10 22.17 -13.92
C GLU A 309 -11.37 22.88 -12.77
N CYS A 310 -11.33 22.28 -11.58
CA CYS A 310 -10.63 22.87 -10.43
C CYS A 310 -9.10 22.92 -10.67
N LEU A 311 -8.56 22.04 -11.53
CA LEU A 311 -7.13 22.02 -11.86
C LEU A 311 -6.63 23.32 -12.46
N LYS A 312 -7.48 24.09 -13.15
CA LYS A 312 -7.12 25.40 -13.71
C LYS A 312 -6.68 26.39 -12.64
N GLU A 313 -7.26 26.31 -11.44
CA GLU A 313 -6.84 27.16 -10.33
C GLU A 313 -5.39 26.86 -9.91
N TYR A 314 -4.94 25.61 -10.05
CA TYR A 314 -3.61 25.20 -9.63
C TYR A 314 -2.50 25.68 -10.55
N GLU A 315 -2.81 25.99 -11.81
CA GLU A 315 -1.83 26.47 -12.82
C GLU A 315 -1.13 27.76 -12.37
N LYS A 316 -1.83 28.63 -11.63
CA LYS A 316 -1.26 29.89 -11.12
C LYS A 316 -0.10 29.67 -10.14
N TYR A 317 -0.03 28.50 -9.49
CA TYR A 317 1.01 28.15 -8.53
C TYR A 317 2.22 27.46 -9.16
N ALA A 318 2.18 27.16 -10.46
CA ALA A 318 3.32 26.58 -11.17
C ALA A 318 4.54 27.52 -11.22
N GLY A 319 4.30 28.84 -11.11
CA GLY A 319 5.32 29.88 -11.10
C GLY A 319 5.90 30.23 -9.73
N LEU A 320 5.51 29.54 -8.65
CA LEU A 320 6.00 29.87 -7.32
C LEU A 320 7.53 29.77 -7.22
N PRO A 321 8.20 30.72 -6.56
CA PRO A 321 9.65 30.68 -6.41
C PRO A 321 10.04 29.42 -5.64
N ALA A 322 11.13 28.78 -6.08
CA ALA A 322 11.76 27.73 -5.29
C ALA A 322 12.20 28.37 -3.98
N THR A 323 11.63 27.93 -2.87
CA THR A 323 12.11 28.38 -1.56
C THR A 323 13.29 27.50 -1.22
N THR A 324 14.48 28.08 -1.14
CA THR A 324 15.63 27.35 -0.61
C THR A 324 15.24 26.85 0.77
N TRP A 325 15.40 25.55 1.00
CA TRP A 325 15.14 24.92 2.28
C TRP A 325 16.12 25.46 3.32
N VAL A 326 15.85 26.65 3.83
CA VAL A 326 16.56 27.20 4.97
C VAL A 326 15.91 26.53 6.17
N ALA A 327 16.40 25.33 6.50
CA ALA A 327 16.35 24.88 7.87
C ALA A 327 17.09 25.93 8.71
N LYS A 328 16.40 27.00 9.12
CA LYS A 328 16.82 27.78 10.28
C LYS A 328 16.73 26.82 11.45
N LEU A 329 17.88 26.23 11.76
CA LEU A 329 18.17 25.53 13.00
C LEU A 329 17.73 26.40 14.18
#